data_AF-A0A9E0S6N7-F1
#
_entry.id   AF-A0A9E0S6N7-F1
#
_cell.length_a   1.000
_cell.length_b   1.000
_cell.length_c   1.000
_cell.angle_alpha   90.00
_cell.angle_beta   90.00
_cell.angle_gamma   90.00
#
_symmetry.space_group_name_H-M   'P 1'
#
loop_
_entity.id
_entity.type
_entity.pdbx_description
1 polymer ?
#
loop_
_entity_poly.entity_id
_entity_poly.type
_entity_poly.pdbx_seq_one_letter_code
_entity_poly.pdbx_strand_id
1 'polypeptide(L)'
;MRTNNARVKNTIVSVYFVLIFFAVLMLFFFRGLSGATDNQILLFIAIAFGFAVLFFLVHFVSKYFEYDSDGLKVVVLNKGLLFSDKFNYREHRIEFDKKQLYAYRFRNMFVYKTLTLYFKNSREIKSKETFNVTLVNRRKRKYIRQSLSKIIKANKNRID
;
A
#
# COMPACT_ATOMS: atom_id res chain seq x y z
N MET A 1 -7.32 -18.36 -4.80
CA MET A 1 -5.89 -18.12 -4.59
C MET A 1 -5.76 -17.04 -3.54
N ARG A 2 -5.03 -17.31 -2.45
CA ARG A 2 -4.74 -16.32 -1.41
C ARG A 2 -3.30 -15.78 -1.48
N THR A 3 -3.14 -14.47 -1.38
CA THR A 3 -1.82 -13.82 -1.29
C THR A 3 -1.88 -12.51 -0.50
N ASN A 4 -0.85 -12.25 0.30
CA ASN A 4 -0.69 -11.01 1.05
C ASN A 4 0.76 -10.51 1.01
N ASN A 5 1.04 -9.35 1.61
CA ASN A 5 2.40 -8.83 1.82
C ASN A 5 2.84 -8.82 3.30
N ALA A 6 2.27 -9.70 4.14
CA ALA A 6 2.55 -9.74 5.59
C ALA A 6 4.04 -9.84 5.93
N ARG A 7 4.83 -10.55 5.11
CA ARG A 7 6.30 -10.68 5.30
C ARG A 7 7.02 -9.32 5.32
N VAL A 8 6.48 -8.29 4.66
CA VAL A 8 7.09 -6.95 4.60
C VAL A 8 6.86 -6.16 5.89
N LYS A 9 6.00 -6.67 6.80
CA LYS A 9 5.69 -6.03 8.09
C LYS A 9 6.94 -5.76 8.93
N ASN A 10 7.79 -6.77 9.11
CA ASN A 10 9.00 -6.61 9.91
C ASN A 10 9.94 -5.58 9.29
N THR A 11 10.07 -5.57 7.96
CA THR A 11 10.89 -4.58 7.26
C THR A 11 10.39 -3.15 7.50
N ILE A 12 9.08 -2.91 7.44
CA ILE A 12 8.55 -1.57 7.70
C ILE A 12 8.75 -1.18 9.16
N VAL A 13 8.50 -2.08 10.12
CA VAL A 13 8.81 -1.81 11.54
C VAL A 13 10.28 -1.42 11.73
N SER A 14 11.21 -2.13 11.09
CA SER A 14 12.63 -1.77 11.10
C SER A 14 12.91 -0.41 10.46
N VAL A 15 12.25 -0.06 9.35
CA VAL A 15 12.40 1.28 8.73
C VAL A 15 11.94 2.38 9.70
N TYR A 16 10.82 2.19 10.40
CA TYR A 16 10.36 3.15 11.41
C TYR A 16 11.35 3.27 12.58
N PHE A 17 11.90 2.16 13.04
CA PHE A 17 12.92 2.16 14.08
C PHE A 17 14.15 2.95 13.64
N VAL A 18 14.66 2.72 12.43
CA VAL A 18 15.80 3.45 11.86
C VAL A 18 15.49 4.94 11.72
N LEU A 19 14.29 5.31 11.25
CA LEU A 19 13.86 6.71 11.15
C LEU A 19 13.88 7.40 12.52
N ILE A 20 13.30 6.78 13.55
CA ILE A 20 13.29 7.34 14.91
C ILE A 20 14.71 7.44 15.46
N PHE A 21 15.53 6.41 15.30
CA PHE A 21 16.93 6.40 15.73
C PHE A 21 17.72 7.55 15.07
N PHE A 22 17.52 7.74 13.77
CA PHE A 22 18.16 8.83 13.03
C PHE A 22 17.68 10.21 13.48
N ALA A 23 16.39 10.36 13.80
CA ALA A 23 15.87 11.60 14.36
C ALA A 23 16.53 11.94 15.72
N VAL A 24 16.73 10.93 16.58
CA VAL A 24 17.44 11.10 17.85
C VAL A 24 18.91 11.47 17.63
N LEU A 25 19.61 10.78 16.73
CA LEU A 25 21.00 11.12 16.38
C LEU A 25 21.14 12.56 15.87
N MET A 26 20.21 13.01 15.04
CA MET A 26 20.19 14.38 14.54
C MET A 26 20.10 15.40 15.69
N LEU A 27 19.29 15.17 16.72
CA LEU A 27 19.21 16.07 17.88
C LEU A 27 20.56 16.24 18.59
N PHE A 28 21.33 15.15 18.73
CA PHE A 28 22.68 15.20 19.30
C PHE A 28 23.66 15.93 18.39
N PHE A 29 23.61 15.68 17.08
CA PHE A 29 24.45 16.35 16.10
C PHE A 29 24.25 17.87 16.12
N PHE A 30 23.01 18.35 16.15
CA PHE A 30 22.70 19.77 16.24
C PHE A 30 23.15 20.41 17.55
N ARG A 31 23.06 19.69 18.68
CA ARG A 31 23.65 20.15 19.94
C ARG A 31 25.17 20.28 19.87
N GLY A 32 25.86 19.39 19.17
CA GLY A 32 27.32 19.50 18.97
C GLY A 32 27.73 20.68 18.09
N LEU A 33 26.84 21.12 17.19
CA LEU A 33 27.05 22.25 16.28
C LEU A 33 26.68 23.62 16.87
N SER A 34 26.06 23.66 18.05
CA SER A 34 25.59 24.90 18.68
C SER A 34 26.78 25.80 19.08
N GLY A 35 27.25 26.59 18.13
CA GLY A 35 28.39 27.51 18.29
C GLY A 35 29.24 27.70 17.03
N ALA A 36 29.04 26.91 15.97
CA ALA A 36 29.92 26.91 14.80
C ALA A 36 29.40 27.70 13.57
N THR A 37 28.13 28.13 13.55
CA THR A 37 27.47 28.67 12.35
C THR A 37 26.33 29.65 12.67
N ASP A 38 26.21 30.76 11.95
CA ASP A 38 25.15 31.76 12.16
C ASP A 38 23.75 31.31 11.68
N ASN A 39 23.68 30.36 10.75
CA ASN A 39 22.42 29.91 10.11
C ASN A 39 21.86 28.57 10.67
N GLN A 40 22.21 28.19 11.90
CA GLN A 40 21.85 26.89 12.51
C GLN A 40 20.36 26.59 12.51
N ILE A 41 19.53 27.58 12.85
CA ILE A 41 18.07 27.41 12.95
C ILE A 41 17.48 27.08 11.58
N LEU A 42 17.92 27.75 10.52
CA LEU A 42 17.45 27.51 9.16
C LEU A 42 17.84 26.10 8.69
N LEU A 43 19.08 25.68 8.96
CA LEU A 43 19.57 24.34 8.62
C LEU A 43 18.77 23.25 9.37
N PHE A 44 18.51 23.46 10.66
CA PHE A 44 17.68 22.56 11.46
C PHE A 44 16.28 22.41 10.88
N ILE A 45 15.62 23.52 10.56
CA ILE A 45 14.28 23.51 9.96
C ILE A 45 14.28 22.78 8.62
N ALA A 46 15.25 23.05 7.75
CA ALA A 46 15.36 22.39 6.45
C ALA A 46 15.52 20.86 6.57
N ILE A 47 16.37 20.41 7.49
CA ILE A 47 16.59 18.98 7.74
C ILE A 47 15.36 18.34 8.37
N ALA A 48 14.75 18.98 9.37
CA ALA A 48 13.53 18.49 10.02
C ALA A 48 12.38 18.37 9.02
N PHE A 49 12.22 19.36 8.13
CA PHE A 49 11.23 19.32 7.06
C PHE A 49 11.51 18.19 6.07
N GLY A 50 12.76 18.02 5.62
CA GLY A 50 13.14 16.91 4.75
C GLY A 50 12.85 15.54 5.39
N PHE A 51 13.14 15.39 6.69
CA PHE A 51 12.83 14.18 7.43
C PHE A 51 11.32 13.95 7.57
N ALA A 52 10.54 15.00 7.84
CA ALA A 52 9.08 14.91 7.90
C ALA A 52 8.51 14.45 6.56
N VAL A 53 8.95 15.04 5.44
CA VAL A 53 8.54 14.62 4.09
C VAL A 53 8.88 13.14 3.85
N LEU A 54 10.11 12.72 4.17
CA LEU A 54 10.53 11.33 4.04
C LEU A 54 9.65 10.38 4.87
N PHE A 55 9.40 10.73 6.12
CA PHE A 55 8.53 9.97 7.02
C PHE A 55 7.12 9.82 6.45
N PHE A 56 6.52 10.92 5.96
CA PHE A 56 5.20 10.89 5.35
C PHE A 56 5.16 10.05 4.07
N LEU A 57 6.19 10.11 3.23
CA LEU A 57 6.28 9.27 2.03
C LEU A 57 6.34 7.79 2.39
N VAL A 58 7.21 7.41 3.34
CA VAL A 58 7.31 6.03 3.84
C VAL A 58 5.97 5.59 4.43
N HIS A 59 5.33 6.43 5.25
CA HIS A 59 4.04 6.12 5.85
C HIS A 59 2.91 5.97 4.82
N PHE A 60 2.93 6.78 3.77
CA PHE A 60 1.95 6.73 2.70
C PHE A 60 2.04 5.42 1.89
N VAL A 61 3.25 4.98 1.55
CA VAL A 61 3.45 3.74 0.77
C VAL A 61 3.34 2.46 1.60
N SER A 62 3.47 2.56 2.93
CA SER A 62 3.45 1.44 3.88
C SER A 62 2.05 0.87 4.12
N LYS A 63 1.49 0.24 3.08
CA LYS A 63 0.18 -0.41 3.12
C LYS A 63 0.29 -1.92 3.10
N TYR A 64 -0.46 -2.56 4.01
CA TYR A 64 -0.80 -3.96 3.91
C TYR A 64 -1.75 -4.17 2.76
N PHE A 65 -1.56 -5.25 2.02
CA PHE A 65 -2.40 -5.68 0.94
C PHE A 65 -2.65 -7.18 1.06
N GLU A 66 -3.91 -7.58 0.93
CA GLU A 66 -4.33 -8.96 0.86
C GLU A 66 -5.37 -9.16 -0.24
N TYR A 67 -5.24 -10.28 -0.93
CA TYR A 67 -6.12 -10.74 -1.99
C TYR A 67 -6.45 -12.21 -1.73
N ASP A 68 -7.75 -12.52 -1.70
CA ASP A 68 -8.25 -13.88 -1.60
C ASP A 68 -9.34 -14.12 -2.65
N SER A 69 -9.17 -15.17 -3.45
CA SER A 69 -10.13 -15.61 -4.46
C SER A 69 -10.55 -17.08 -4.33
N ASP A 70 -10.13 -17.77 -3.27
CA ASP A 70 -10.46 -19.19 -3.05
C ASP A 70 -11.95 -19.39 -2.73
N GLY A 71 -12.57 -18.45 -2.03
CA GLY A 71 -14.01 -18.50 -1.70
C GLY A 71 -14.96 -18.25 -2.88
N LEU A 72 -16.27 -18.24 -2.59
CA LEU A 72 -17.32 -17.85 -3.54
C LEU A 72 -17.13 -16.40 -4.01
N LYS A 73 -16.78 -15.53 -3.07
CA LYS A 73 -16.47 -14.11 -3.28
C LYS A 73 -14.97 -13.89 -3.33
N VAL A 74 -14.58 -12.77 -3.94
CA VAL A 74 -13.21 -12.27 -3.92
C VAL A 74 -13.12 -11.19 -2.86
N VAL A 75 -12.12 -11.31 -1.99
CA VAL A 75 -11.84 -10.34 -0.92
C VAL A 75 -10.55 -9.62 -1.26
N VAL A 76 -10.58 -8.28 -1.21
CA VAL A 76 -9.39 -7.44 -1.37
C VAL A 76 -9.34 -6.44 -0.24
N LEU A 77 -8.17 -6.33 0.38
CA LEU A 77 -7.96 -5.56 1.59
C LEU A 77 -6.71 -4.70 1.46
N ASN A 78 -6.84 -3.41 1.79
CA ASN A 78 -5.72 -2.55 2.13
C ASN A 78 -5.86 -2.02 3.55
N LYS A 79 -4.82 -2.11 4.38
CA LYS A 79 -4.79 -1.45 5.70
C LYS A 79 -3.43 -0.80 5.97
N GLY A 80 -3.35 0.07 6.98
CA GLY A 80 -2.04 0.52 7.48
C GLY A 80 -1.22 -0.68 7.92
N LEU A 81 0.08 -0.72 7.58
CA LEU A 81 0.93 -1.86 7.93
C LEU A 81 1.48 -1.77 9.37
N LEU A 82 1.54 -0.55 9.92
CA LEU A 82 1.80 -0.31 11.33
C LEU A 82 0.56 -0.68 12.17
N PHE A 83 0.78 -1.51 13.19
CA PHE A 83 -0.27 -1.97 14.12
C PHE A 83 -1.50 -2.64 13.48
N SER A 84 -1.34 -3.16 12.26
CA SER A 84 -2.40 -3.80 11.46
C SER A 84 -3.13 -4.96 12.13
N ASP A 85 -2.56 -5.54 13.18
CA ASP A 85 -3.07 -6.73 13.86
C ASP A 85 -3.85 -6.36 15.13
N LYS A 86 -3.65 -5.14 15.65
CA LYS A 86 -4.29 -4.66 16.89
C LYS A 86 -5.31 -3.55 16.63
N PHE A 87 -5.18 -2.83 15.52
CA PHE A 87 -6.11 -1.77 15.14
C PHE A 87 -6.54 -1.96 13.68
N ASN A 88 -7.84 -1.88 13.39
CA ASN A 88 -8.42 -1.83 12.03
C ASN A 88 -8.12 -0.48 11.34
N TYR A 89 -6.89 0.02 11.52
CA TYR A 89 -6.50 1.37 11.16
C TYR A 89 -6.39 1.51 9.63
N ARG A 90 -7.14 2.47 9.09
CA ARG A 90 -7.20 2.82 7.65
C ARG A 90 -7.50 1.59 6.78
N GLU A 91 -8.41 0.74 7.26
CA GLU A 91 -8.88 -0.43 6.54
C GLU A 91 -9.79 -0.03 5.38
N HIS A 92 -9.46 -0.52 4.20
CA HIS A 92 -10.26 -0.47 3.00
C HIS A 92 -10.41 -1.89 2.50
N ARG A 93 -11.56 -2.50 2.83
CA ARG A 93 -11.91 -3.87 2.49
C ARG A 93 -13.07 -3.85 1.51
N ILE A 94 -12.96 -4.64 0.45
CA ILE A 94 -14.08 -4.94 -0.42
C ILE A 94 -14.25 -6.44 -0.53
N GLU A 95 -15.50 -6.84 -0.67
CA GLU A 95 -15.89 -8.22 -0.89
C GLU A 95 -16.95 -8.23 -2.00
N PHE A 96 -16.67 -8.93 -3.09
CA PHE A 96 -17.52 -8.91 -4.28
C PHE A 96 -17.69 -10.30 -4.89
N ASP A 97 -18.83 -10.52 -5.52
CA ASP A 97 -19.09 -11.72 -6.28
C ASP A 97 -18.26 -11.74 -7.56
N LYS A 98 -17.68 -12.89 -7.90
CA LYS A 98 -16.81 -13.05 -9.07
C LYS A 98 -17.48 -12.52 -10.35
N LYS A 99 -18.79 -12.65 -10.48
CA LYS A 99 -19.60 -12.20 -11.63
C LYS A 99 -19.62 -10.67 -11.81
N GLN A 100 -19.46 -9.91 -10.72
CA GLN A 100 -19.51 -8.44 -10.75
C GLN A 100 -18.25 -7.82 -11.34
N LEU A 101 -17.13 -8.55 -11.36
CA LEU A 101 -15.87 -8.07 -11.90
C LEU A 101 -15.86 -8.15 -13.43
N TYR A 102 -15.74 -7.00 -14.10
CA TYR A 102 -15.65 -6.95 -15.56
C TYR A 102 -14.27 -6.53 -16.08
N ALA A 103 -13.50 -5.76 -15.30
CA ALA A 103 -12.15 -5.34 -15.70
C ALA A 103 -11.25 -5.10 -14.47
N TYR A 104 -9.93 -5.09 -14.71
CA TYR A 104 -8.93 -4.63 -13.74
C TYR A 104 -7.81 -3.86 -14.44
N ARG A 105 -7.11 -3.01 -13.68
CA ARG A 105 -5.93 -2.29 -14.16
C ARG A 105 -4.86 -2.23 -13.08
N PHE A 106 -3.63 -2.64 -13.44
CA PHE A 106 -2.45 -2.36 -12.63
C PHE A 106 -1.75 -1.10 -13.15
N ARG A 107 -1.44 -0.14 -12.27
CA ARG A 107 -0.52 0.96 -12.57
C ARG A 107 0.77 0.80 -11.78
N ASN A 108 1.90 0.95 -12.46
CA ASN A 108 3.22 0.77 -11.89
C ASN A 108 4.02 2.08 -12.03
N MET A 109 3.80 3.03 -11.13
CA MET A 109 4.65 4.21 -11.03
C MET A 109 5.94 3.83 -10.29
N PHE A 110 6.97 4.66 -10.40
CA PHE A 110 8.29 4.39 -9.84
C PHE A 110 8.23 4.11 -8.32
N VAL A 111 7.58 5.00 -7.57
CA VAL A 111 7.44 4.94 -6.10
C VAL A 111 6.11 4.36 -5.63
N TYR A 112 5.11 4.27 -6.50
CA TYR A 112 3.74 3.92 -6.13
C TYR A 112 3.11 2.94 -7.11
N LYS A 113 2.45 1.89 -6.62
CA LYS A 113 1.82 0.87 -7.46
C LYS A 113 0.39 0.67 -7.01
N THR A 114 -0.54 0.62 -7.97
CA THR A 114 -1.96 0.44 -7.69
C THR A 114 -2.59 -0.70 -8.47
N LEU A 115 -3.64 -1.26 -7.89
CA LEU A 115 -4.58 -2.17 -8.52
C LEU A 115 -5.96 -1.52 -8.46
N THR A 116 -6.51 -1.16 -9.62
CA THR A 116 -7.89 -0.71 -9.75
C THR A 116 -8.74 -1.87 -10.25
N LEU A 117 -9.82 -2.15 -9.55
CA LEU A 117 -10.84 -3.14 -9.91
C LEU A 117 -12.09 -2.41 -10.38
N TYR A 118 -12.70 -2.91 -11.45
CA TYR A 118 -13.91 -2.33 -12.02
C TYR A 118 -15.06 -3.32 -11.94
N PHE A 119 -16.17 -2.85 -11.39
CA PHE A 119 -17.35 -3.65 -11.12
C PHE A 119 -18.55 -3.14 -11.91
N LYS A 120 -19.43 -4.07 -12.26
CA LYS A 120 -20.73 -3.79 -12.86
C LYS A 120 -21.79 -4.50 -12.01
N ASN A 121 -22.80 -3.77 -11.55
CA ASN A 121 -23.92 -4.38 -10.83
C ASN A 121 -24.97 -4.94 -11.82
N SER A 122 -26.02 -5.59 -11.30
CA SER A 122 -27.12 -6.12 -12.11
C SER A 122 -27.90 -5.07 -12.91
N ARG A 123 -27.83 -3.80 -12.49
CA ARG A 123 -28.44 -2.64 -13.17
C ARG A 123 -27.45 -1.92 -14.09
N GLU A 124 -26.36 -2.57 -14.46
CA GLU A 124 -25.29 -2.02 -15.29
C GLU A 124 -24.51 -0.82 -14.73
N ILE A 125 -24.73 -0.46 -13.46
CA ILE A 125 -24.03 0.64 -12.81
C ILE A 125 -22.57 0.23 -12.61
N LYS A 126 -21.66 1.06 -13.12
CA LYS A 126 -20.21 0.86 -13.05
C LYS A 126 -19.65 1.53 -11.80
N SER A 127 -18.84 0.80 -11.06
CA SER A 127 -18.05 1.33 -9.95
C SER A 127 -16.60 0.87 -10.06
N LYS A 128 -15.70 1.53 -9.33
CA LYS A 128 -14.29 1.17 -9.31
C LYS A 128 -13.71 1.33 -7.91
N GLU A 129 -12.81 0.43 -7.54
CA GLU A 129 -12.09 0.48 -6.27
C GLU A 129 -10.59 0.37 -6.51
N THR A 130 -9.79 1.14 -5.77
CA THR A 130 -8.34 1.22 -5.99
C THR A 130 -7.55 0.86 -4.75
N PHE A 131 -6.63 -0.07 -4.92
CA PHE A 131 -5.81 -0.67 -3.87
C PHE A 131 -4.34 -0.32 -4.07
N ASN A 132 -3.62 -0.01 -2.99
CA ASN A 132 -2.18 0.15 -2.99
C ASN A 132 -1.51 -1.23 -2.95
N VAL A 133 -0.71 -1.52 -3.96
CA VAL A 133 0.05 -2.78 -4.11
C VAL A 133 1.57 -2.54 -4.18
N THR A 134 2.03 -1.38 -3.68
CA THR A 134 3.43 -0.93 -3.75
C THR A 134 4.39 -1.96 -3.12
N LEU A 135 4.02 -2.47 -1.95
CA LEU A 135 4.79 -3.46 -1.19
C LEU A 135 4.46 -4.92 -1.56
N VAL A 136 3.60 -5.17 -2.54
CA VAL A 136 3.34 -6.53 -3.06
C VAL A 136 4.43 -6.87 -4.06
N ASN A 137 5.14 -7.99 -3.91
CA ASN A 137 6.22 -8.33 -4.82
C ASN A 137 5.74 -8.62 -6.27
N ARG A 138 6.66 -8.55 -7.25
CA ARG A 138 6.33 -8.71 -8.69
C ARG A 138 5.66 -10.05 -9.01
N ARG A 139 6.13 -11.15 -8.39
CA ARG A 139 5.60 -12.51 -8.59
C ARG A 139 4.14 -12.61 -8.11
N LYS A 140 3.83 -12.14 -6.90
CA LYS A 140 2.46 -12.08 -6.34
C LYS A 140 1.54 -11.23 -7.19
N ARG A 141 2.00 -10.06 -7.67
CA ARG A 141 1.21 -9.24 -8.62
C ARG A 141 0.93 -9.99 -9.94
N LYS A 142 1.86 -10.82 -10.44
CA LYS A 142 1.62 -11.67 -11.63
C LYS A 142 0.52 -12.71 -11.35
N TYR A 143 0.55 -13.36 -10.19
CA TYR A 143 -0.49 -14.33 -9.80
C TYR A 143 -1.87 -13.68 -9.64
N ILE A 144 -1.94 -12.49 -9.05
CA ILE A 144 -3.19 -11.72 -8.95
C ILE A 144 -3.75 -11.40 -10.35
N ARG A 145 -2.89 -10.97 -11.29
CA ARG A 145 -3.31 -10.75 -12.69
C ARG A 145 -3.90 -12.02 -13.31
N GLN A 146 -3.24 -13.16 -13.14
CA GLN A 146 -3.71 -14.44 -13.68
C GLN A 146 -5.07 -14.83 -13.08
N SER A 147 -5.23 -14.70 -11.77
CA SER A 147 -6.50 -14.98 -11.07
C SER A 147 -7.63 -14.08 -11.58
N LEU A 148 -7.42 -12.76 -11.62
CA LEU A 148 -8.43 -11.80 -12.11
C LEU A 148 -8.76 -12.01 -13.59
N SER A 149 -7.76 -12.29 -14.43
CA SER A 149 -7.98 -12.60 -15.84
C SER A 149 -8.80 -13.86 -16.04
N LYS A 150 -8.60 -14.90 -15.20
CA LYS A 150 -9.42 -16.12 -15.24
C LYS A 150 -10.88 -15.83 -14.90
N ILE A 151 -11.12 -15.00 -13.88
CA ILE A 151 -12.48 -14.59 -13.49
C ILE A 151 -13.18 -13.84 -14.63
N ILE A 152 -12.52 -12.84 -15.22
CA ILE A 152 -13.11 -12.04 -16.30
C ILE A 152 -13.42 -12.90 -17.53
N LYS A 153 -12.49 -13.79 -17.92
CA LYS A 153 -12.73 -14.73 -19.04
C LYS A 153 -13.94 -15.62 -18.77
N ALA A 154 -14.06 -16.16 -17.56
CA ALA A 154 -15.21 -16.98 -17.18
C ALA A 154 -16.53 -16.20 -17.19
N ASN A 155 -16.51 -14.91 -16.86
CA ASN A 155 -17.70 -14.06 -16.91
C ASN A 155 -18.11 -13.74 -18.35
N LYS A 156 -17.16 -13.53 -19.26
CA LYS A 156 -17.44 -13.28 -20.68
C LYS A 156 -18.13 -14.49 -21.33
N ASN A 157 -17.59 -15.68 -21.12
CA ASN A 157 -18.13 -16.94 -21.66
C ASN A 157 -19.48 -17.38 -21.07
N ARG A 158 -20.05 -16.65 -20.10
CA ARG A 158 -21.39 -16.90 -19.54
C ARG A 158 -22.46 -15.99 -20.13
N ILE A 159 -22.05 -14.96 -20.86
CA ILE A 159 -22.93 -13.97 -21.50
C ILE A 159 -23.14 -14.35 -22.98
N ASP A 160 -22.20 -15.11 -23.56
CA ASP A 160 -22.33 -15.82 -24.84
C ASP A 160 -22.96 -17.20 -24.63
#